data_AF-A0A7C3XPQ5-F1
#
_entry.id   AF-A0A7C3XPQ5-F1
#
_cell.length_a   1.000
_cell.length_b   1.000
_cell.length_c   1.000
_cell.angle_alpha   90.00
_cell.angle_beta   90.00
_cell.angle_gamma   90.00
#
_symmetry.space_group_name_H-M   'P 1'
#
loop_
_entity.id
_entity.type
_entity.pdbx_description
1 polymer ?
#
loop_
_entity_poly.entity_id
_entity_poly.type
_entity_poly.pdbx_seq_one_letter_code
_entity_poly.pdbx_strand_id
1 'polypeptide(L)'
;TSSFDDVAARGADVLVRLVQRRVREQAKYREAVHIGFAGGHAMRKLAREFAQRLRTPLPDMPQKLVFHAMVAGFNVLEPGTNPNAFFVYFEDDPAMHVETSFVCLLAPPMVTAEALKELEEQEAIRDAFVLARDLDIIVTSAGEWSDEHNTLRQYMTLSRAEDDIAALDARNTVADMLWQPLGNTGPVEVETGTRALTLLKLREIPQRIREGVRVLMCLGPCLKCHRSKEAALRALLGQTEPIITDLVTDSVTARRYLYPLEHRPAAVMPDQTAAAPATVASSILTRPAAALGAAGAPDRAHGATSADAPPPQASGAQPAPGETVSPKKKPRQAPPRRSRKGGGG
;
A
#
# COMPACT_ATOMS: atom_id res chain seq x y z
N THR A 1 5.58 -9.84 21.67
CA THR A 1 4.78 -8.79 21.02
C THR A 1 3.62 -9.46 20.31
N SER A 2 2.39 -9.02 20.57
CA SER A 2 1.15 -9.59 20.00
C SER A 2 0.25 -8.55 19.36
N SER A 3 0.65 -7.26 19.38
CA SER A 3 -0.04 -6.19 18.69
C SER A 3 0.66 -5.87 17.37
N PHE A 4 -0.08 -5.35 16.40
CA PHE A 4 0.54 -4.82 15.20
C PHE A 4 1.33 -3.53 15.48
N ASP A 5 0.98 -2.76 16.52
CA ASP A 5 1.73 -1.55 16.88
C ASP A 5 3.19 -1.88 17.23
N ASP A 6 3.42 -3.00 17.92
CA ASP A 6 4.78 -3.51 18.15
C ASP A 6 5.49 -3.86 16.84
N VAL A 7 4.80 -4.52 15.91
CA VAL A 7 5.34 -4.89 14.59
C VAL A 7 5.68 -3.65 13.79
N ALA A 8 4.83 -2.62 13.81
CA ALA A 8 5.06 -1.33 13.15
C ALA A 8 6.28 -0.61 13.73
N ALA A 9 6.37 -0.52 15.07
CA ALA A 9 7.51 0.11 15.75
C ALA A 9 8.83 -0.61 15.42
N ARG A 10 8.84 -1.95 15.46
CA ARG A 10 10.02 -2.76 15.08
C ARG A 10 10.32 -2.69 13.59
N GLY A 11 9.31 -2.64 12.74
CA GLY A 11 9.44 -2.41 11.30
C GLY A 11 10.11 -1.08 11.00
N ALA A 12 9.72 -0.02 11.70
CA ALA A 12 10.36 1.29 11.58
C ALA A 12 11.83 1.26 12.05
N ASP A 13 12.15 0.56 13.14
CA ASP A 13 13.54 0.38 13.59
C ASP A 13 14.39 -0.36 12.53
N VAL A 14 13.83 -1.41 11.91
CA VAL A 14 14.48 -2.14 10.81
C VAL A 14 14.67 -1.23 9.61
N LEU A 15 13.66 -0.45 9.24
CA LEU A 15 13.72 0.47 8.10
C LEU A 15 14.82 1.52 8.27
N VAL A 16 14.95 2.13 9.46
CA VAL A 16 16.08 3.02 9.79
C VAL A 16 17.42 2.31 9.55
N ARG A 17 17.58 1.08 10.05
CA ARG A 17 18.83 0.32 9.86
C ARG A 17 19.10 0.00 8.39
N LEU A 18 18.07 -0.30 7.60
CA LEU A 18 18.22 -0.55 6.17
C LEU A 18 18.68 0.70 5.43
N VAL A 19 18.08 1.86 5.72
CA VAL A 19 18.50 3.15 5.15
C VAL A 19 19.96 3.43 5.49
N GLN A 20 20.33 3.36 6.78
CA GLN A 20 21.70 3.61 7.22
C GLN A 20 22.69 2.62 6.60
N ARG A 21 22.28 1.36 6.45
CA ARG A 21 23.09 0.34 5.78
C ARG A 21 23.36 0.72 4.33
N ARG A 22 22.38 1.24 3.58
CA ARG A 22 22.61 1.74 2.21
C ARG A 22 23.65 2.84 2.17
N VAL A 23 23.50 3.85 3.02
CA VAL A 23 24.43 4.98 3.12
C VAL A 23 25.87 4.53 3.38
N ARG A 24 26.06 3.49 4.20
CA ARG A 24 27.37 2.89 4.47
C ARG A 24 27.91 2.02 3.34
N GLU A 25 27.04 1.34 2.59
CA GLU A 25 27.43 0.42 1.52
C GLU A 25 27.92 1.14 0.26
N GLN A 26 27.27 2.26 -0.14
CA GLN A 26 27.64 2.97 -1.37
C GLN A 26 27.50 4.49 -1.21
N ALA A 27 28.49 5.24 -1.69
CA ALA A 27 28.51 6.70 -1.59
C ALA A 27 27.30 7.38 -2.24
N LYS A 28 26.75 6.82 -3.33
CA LYS A 28 25.56 7.36 -4.01
C LYS A 28 24.36 7.50 -3.07
N TYR A 29 24.26 6.63 -2.06
CA TYR A 29 23.16 6.64 -1.11
C TYR A 29 23.27 7.73 -0.05
N ARG A 30 24.39 8.47 0.03
CA ARG A 30 24.49 9.66 0.88
C ARG A 30 23.62 10.81 0.35
N GLU A 31 23.40 10.85 -0.96
CA GLU A 31 22.57 11.89 -1.59
C GLU A 31 21.09 11.58 -1.41
N ALA A 32 20.64 10.41 -1.88
CA ALA A 32 19.25 10.00 -1.78
C ALA A 32 19.09 8.49 -1.57
N VAL A 33 18.04 8.12 -0.84
CA VAL A 33 17.54 6.73 -0.76
C VAL A 33 16.06 6.71 -1.14
N HIS A 34 15.70 5.82 -2.05
CA HIS A 34 14.33 5.70 -2.58
C HIS A 34 13.57 4.56 -1.89
N ILE A 35 12.45 4.88 -1.26
CA ILE A 35 11.66 3.95 -0.44
C ILE A 35 10.23 3.85 -1.00
N GLY A 36 9.85 2.66 -1.45
CA GLY A 36 8.50 2.35 -1.91
C GLY A 36 7.63 1.85 -0.77
N PHE A 37 6.48 2.46 -0.55
CA PHE A 37 5.48 2.02 0.43
C PHE A 37 4.26 1.40 -0.25
N ALA A 38 3.91 0.19 0.18
CA ALA A 38 2.61 -0.40 -0.10
C ALA A 38 1.50 0.34 0.65
N GLY A 39 0.24 0.13 0.25
CA GLY A 39 -0.95 0.63 0.95
C GLY A 39 -1.38 -0.27 2.12
N GLY A 40 -2.36 0.20 2.87
CA GLY A 40 -3.03 -0.54 3.94
C GLY A 40 -2.77 0.00 5.35
N HIS A 41 -3.61 -0.42 6.30
CA HIS A 41 -3.53 -0.01 7.70
C HIS A 41 -2.18 -0.34 8.35
N ALA A 42 -1.61 -1.49 7.98
CA ALA A 42 -0.30 -1.94 8.40
C ALA A 42 0.81 -0.95 8.03
N MET A 43 0.83 -0.55 6.76
CA MET A 43 1.83 0.38 6.22
C MET A 43 1.65 1.79 6.76
N ARG A 44 0.41 2.25 6.94
CA ARG A 44 0.13 3.53 7.59
C ARG A 44 0.71 3.60 9.01
N LYS A 45 0.51 2.55 9.82
CA LYS A 45 1.06 2.48 11.19
C LYS A 45 2.59 2.51 11.16
N LEU A 46 3.22 1.72 10.28
CA LEU A 46 4.68 1.70 10.14
C LEU A 46 5.23 3.06 9.68
N ALA A 47 4.61 3.68 8.66
CA ALA A 47 5.03 4.98 8.15
C ALA A 47 5.00 6.05 9.25
N ARG A 48 3.95 6.05 10.10
CA ARG A 48 3.85 6.94 11.26
C ARG A 48 4.98 6.71 12.27
N GLU A 49 5.26 5.46 12.61
CA GLU A 49 6.37 5.10 13.51
C GLU A 49 7.72 5.51 12.93
N PHE A 50 7.91 5.33 11.62
CA PHE A 50 9.13 5.73 10.92
C PHE A 50 9.31 7.24 10.92
N ALA A 51 8.26 8.01 10.61
CA ALA A 51 8.28 9.47 10.70
C ALA A 51 8.68 9.96 12.10
N GLN A 52 8.17 9.34 13.16
CA GLN A 52 8.57 9.69 14.53
C GLN A 52 10.06 9.50 14.79
N ARG A 53 10.68 8.46 14.22
CA ARG A 53 12.14 8.23 14.36
C ARG A 53 12.96 9.25 13.58
N LEU A 54 12.48 9.68 12.41
CA LEU A 54 13.13 10.71 11.59
C LEU A 54 13.14 12.12 12.22
N ARG A 55 12.27 12.36 13.22
CA ARG A 55 12.28 13.60 14.02
C ARG A 55 13.39 13.68 15.07
N THR A 56 14.12 12.58 15.26
CA THR A 56 15.31 12.56 16.12
C THR A 56 16.54 12.53 15.23
N PRO A 57 17.64 13.25 15.56
CA PRO A 57 18.88 13.12 14.81
C PRO A 57 19.38 11.68 14.81
N LEU A 58 19.53 11.10 13.62
CA LEU A 58 20.01 9.74 13.41
C LEU A 58 21.36 9.78 12.66
N PRO A 59 22.34 8.95 13.04
CA PRO A 59 23.59 8.85 12.31
C PRO A 59 23.37 8.19 10.95
N ASP A 60 24.32 8.38 10.03
CA ASP A 60 24.37 7.72 8.72
C ASP A 60 23.06 7.83 7.91
N MET A 61 22.38 8.96 7.99
CA MET A 61 21.20 9.24 7.17
C MET A 61 21.59 9.90 5.84
N PRO A 62 20.84 9.65 4.75
CA PRO A 62 21.02 10.38 3.50
C PRO A 62 20.63 11.85 3.66
N GLN A 63 21.03 12.70 2.72
CA GLN A 63 20.51 14.06 2.63
C GLN A 63 19.01 14.06 2.31
N LYS A 64 18.55 13.10 1.49
CA LYS A 64 17.17 13.00 1.02
C LYS A 64 16.60 11.59 1.13
N LEU A 65 15.34 11.50 1.53
CA LEU A 65 14.48 10.32 1.38
C LEU A 65 13.41 10.60 0.32
N VAL A 66 13.32 9.73 -0.69
CA VAL A 66 12.29 9.81 -1.72
C VAL A 66 11.26 8.70 -1.50
N PHE A 67 10.01 9.06 -1.21
CA PHE A 67 8.95 8.11 -0.91
C PHE A 67 8.06 7.85 -2.14
N HIS A 68 7.89 6.58 -2.51
CA HIS A 68 7.11 6.16 -3.67
C HIS A 68 5.84 5.44 -3.25
N ALA A 69 4.69 5.90 -3.74
CA ALA A 69 3.42 5.21 -3.55
C ALA A 69 3.34 3.98 -4.46
N MET A 70 3.60 2.79 -3.91
CA MET A 70 3.70 1.57 -4.72
C MET A 70 2.37 1.08 -5.28
N VAL A 71 1.25 1.53 -4.70
CA VAL A 71 -0.10 1.14 -5.08
C VAL A 71 -1.01 2.36 -5.09
N ALA A 72 -1.96 2.39 -6.01
CA ALA A 72 -3.10 3.29 -5.96
C ALA A 72 -4.05 2.83 -4.84
N GLY A 73 -4.31 3.64 -3.82
CA GLY A 73 -5.08 3.21 -2.63
C GLY A 73 -6.55 2.85 -2.90
N PHE A 74 -7.08 1.87 -2.17
CA PHE A 74 -8.32 1.13 -2.51
C PHE A 74 -9.59 1.63 -1.86
N ASN A 75 -9.59 1.84 -0.55
CA ASN A 75 -10.82 2.05 0.19
C ASN A 75 -11.17 3.55 0.24
N VAL A 76 -12.18 3.97 -0.51
CA VAL A 76 -12.69 5.35 -0.50
C VAL A 76 -13.24 5.77 0.87
N LEU A 77 -13.66 4.80 1.71
CA LEU A 77 -14.11 5.05 3.08
C LEU A 77 -12.94 5.07 4.08
N GLU A 78 -11.77 4.58 3.70
CA GLU A 78 -10.55 4.60 4.52
C GLU A 78 -9.37 5.20 3.74
N PRO A 79 -9.48 6.45 3.26
CA PRO A 79 -8.50 7.05 2.35
C PRO A 79 -7.08 7.13 2.97
N GLY A 80 -6.99 7.17 4.30
CA GLY A 80 -5.71 7.13 5.00
C GLY A 80 -4.91 5.84 4.82
N THR A 81 -5.47 4.80 4.20
CA THR A 81 -4.72 3.58 3.84
C THR A 81 -3.96 3.70 2.50
N ASN A 82 -4.20 4.77 1.74
CA ASN A 82 -3.48 5.11 0.53
C ASN A 82 -2.08 5.67 0.89
N PRO A 83 -0.98 5.17 0.28
CA PRO A 83 0.35 5.74 0.52
C PRO A 83 0.43 7.25 0.30
N ASN A 84 -0.22 7.73 -0.76
CA ASN A 84 -0.28 9.17 -1.05
C ASN A 84 -0.89 9.97 0.12
N ALA A 85 -1.82 9.39 0.88
CA ALA A 85 -2.47 10.07 2.00
C ALA A 85 -1.61 10.09 3.27
N PHE A 86 -0.88 9.01 3.56
CA PHE A 86 -0.04 8.96 4.76
C PHE A 86 1.38 9.49 4.57
N PHE A 87 1.73 9.92 3.35
CA PHE A 87 2.95 10.69 3.11
C PHE A 87 2.96 12.07 3.77
N VAL A 88 1.78 12.57 4.16
CA VAL A 88 1.64 13.76 5.03
C VAL A 88 2.40 13.63 6.36
N TYR A 89 2.75 12.42 6.80
CA TYR A 89 3.59 12.24 7.99
C TYR A 89 5.04 12.69 7.79
N PHE A 90 5.47 12.86 6.54
CA PHE A 90 6.83 13.25 6.15
C PHE A 90 6.90 14.65 5.52
N GLU A 91 5.78 15.18 5.02
CA GLU A 91 5.74 16.45 4.30
C GLU A 91 5.80 17.65 5.25
N ASP A 92 6.67 18.61 4.93
CA ASP A 92 6.82 19.91 5.59
C ASP A 92 6.92 19.87 7.12
N ASP A 93 7.44 18.77 7.69
CA ASP A 93 7.63 18.64 9.12
C ASP A 93 8.97 19.29 9.55
N PRO A 94 8.96 20.46 10.22
CA PRO A 94 10.18 21.18 10.59
C PRO A 94 11.03 20.43 11.62
N ALA A 95 10.49 19.38 12.26
CA ALA A 95 11.26 18.53 13.15
C ALA A 95 12.04 17.44 12.40
N MET A 96 11.85 17.26 11.09
CA MET A 96 12.61 16.26 10.33
C MET A 96 14.04 16.71 10.05
N HIS A 97 14.98 15.80 10.29
CA HIS A 97 16.41 16.01 10.07
C HIS A 97 16.91 15.51 8.71
N VAL A 98 15.99 15.21 7.78
CA VAL A 98 16.29 14.72 6.44
C VAL A 98 15.32 15.36 5.45
N GLU A 99 15.79 15.72 4.26
CA GLU A 99 14.92 16.23 3.20
C GLU A 99 14.01 15.11 2.69
N THR A 100 12.76 15.42 2.39
CA THR A 100 11.80 14.45 1.87
C THR A 100 11.30 14.86 0.50
N SER A 101 11.07 13.88 -0.38
CA SER A 101 10.42 14.08 -1.68
C SER A 101 9.50 12.91 -1.99
N PHE A 102 8.56 13.09 -2.92
CA PHE A 102 7.46 12.15 -3.12
C PHE A 102 7.26 11.80 -4.59
N VAL A 103 6.99 10.52 -4.85
CA VAL A 103 6.52 10.00 -6.14
C VAL A 103 5.17 9.38 -5.91
N CYS A 104 4.14 10.07 -6.38
CA CYS A 104 2.74 9.69 -6.16
C CYS A 104 2.23 8.83 -7.32
N LEU A 105 1.44 7.81 -7.01
CA LEU A 105 0.67 7.04 -7.99
C LEU A 105 -0.78 7.49 -7.92
N LEU A 106 -1.13 8.47 -8.75
CA LEU A 106 -2.43 9.13 -8.78
C LEU A 106 -3.35 8.47 -9.81
N ALA A 107 -3.93 7.35 -9.43
CA ALA A 107 -4.77 6.56 -10.31
C ALA A 107 -5.83 5.77 -9.53
N PRO A 108 -6.83 5.18 -10.20
CA PRO A 108 -7.76 4.26 -9.56
C PRO A 108 -7.04 3.03 -8.97
N PRO A 109 -7.52 2.50 -7.83
CA PRO A 109 -6.90 1.34 -7.18
C PRO A 109 -6.97 0.05 -7.98
N MET A 110 -8.12 -0.18 -8.62
CA MET A 110 -8.36 -1.30 -9.51
C MET A 110 -8.63 -0.76 -10.90
N VAL A 111 -8.09 -1.45 -11.89
CA VAL A 111 -8.20 -1.08 -13.29
C VAL A 111 -8.50 -2.33 -14.10
N THR A 112 -9.24 -2.19 -15.19
CA THR A 112 -9.36 -3.25 -16.19
C THR A 112 -8.08 -3.35 -17.02
N ALA A 113 -7.91 -4.44 -17.78
CA ALA A 113 -6.78 -4.60 -18.67
C ALA A 113 -6.71 -3.49 -19.73
N GLU A 114 -7.86 -3.03 -20.23
CA GLU A 114 -7.98 -1.93 -21.19
C GLU A 114 -7.62 -0.60 -20.54
N ALA A 115 -8.24 -0.28 -19.39
CA ALA A 115 -8.01 0.97 -18.67
C ALA A 115 -6.55 1.10 -18.22
N LEU A 116 -5.89 -0.01 -17.87
CA LEU A 116 -4.47 -0.01 -17.53
C LEU A 116 -3.61 0.53 -18.68
N LYS A 117 -3.87 0.11 -19.93
CA LYS A 117 -3.09 0.57 -21.09
C LYS A 117 -3.23 2.08 -21.28
N GLU A 118 -4.45 2.58 -21.17
CA GLU A 118 -4.74 4.02 -21.27
C GLU A 118 -4.09 4.82 -20.14
N LEU A 119 -4.10 4.28 -18.91
CA LEU A 119 -3.47 4.91 -17.75
C LEU A 119 -1.93 4.95 -17.88
N GLU A 120 -1.29 3.88 -18.37
CA GLU A 120 0.15 3.83 -18.59
C GLU A 120 0.65 4.83 -19.64
N GLU A 121 -0.22 5.32 -20.52
CA GLU A 121 0.09 6.37 -21.50
C GLU A 121 0.07 7.79 -20.89
N GLN A 122 -0.60 7.97 -19.75
CA GLN A 122 -0.64 9.26 -19.06
C GLN A 122 0.74 9.62 -18.50
N GLU A 123 1.20 10.84 -18.76
CA GLU A 123 2.54 11.31 -18.38
C GLU A 123 2.85 11.11 -16.89
N ALA A 124 1.96 11.56 -16.00
CA ALA A 124 2.17 11.43 -14.55
C ALA A 124 2.29 9.97 -14.07
N ILE A 125 1.51 9.05 -14.65
CA ILE A 125 1.53 7.63 -14.28
C ILE A 125 2.81 6.98 -14.84
N ARG A 126 3.13 7.24 -16.11
CA ARG A 126 4.35 6.79 -16.77
C ARG A 126 5.60 7.24 -16.04
N ASP A 127 5.65 8.48 -15.58
CA ASP A 127 6.77 9.01 -14.80
C ASP A 127 6.93 8.28 -13.47
N ALA A 128 5.82 7.98 -12.78
CA ALA A 128 5.87 7.17 -11.56
C ALA A 128 6.44 5.77 -11.81
N PHE A 129 6.07 5.11 -12.93
CA PHE A 129 6.66 3.83 -13.33
C PHE A 129 8.15 3.92 -13.69
N VAL A 130 8.58 5.01 -14.33
CA VAL A 130 10.00 5.25 -14.64
C VAL A 130 10.79 5.43 -13.34
N LEU A 131 10.30 6.25 -12.41
CA LEU A 131 10.95 6.55 -11.15
C LEU A 131 10.97 5.35 -10.19
N ALA A 132 10.02 4.42 -10.30
CA ALA A 132 10.03 3.16 -9.54
C ALA A 132 11.27 2.29 -9.83
N ARG A 133 11.97 2.52 -10.95
CA ARG A 133 13.22 1.83 -11.28
C ARG A 133 14.38 2.22 -10.37
N ASP A 134 14.27 3.34 -9.68
CA ASP A 134 15.30 3.85 -8.76
C ASP A 134 15.09 3.39 -7.31
N LEU A 135 14.05 2.59 -7.03
CA LEU A 135 13.76 2.07 -5.69
C LEU A 135 14.93 1.31 -5.08
N ASP A 136 15.28 1.63 -3.84
CA ASP A 136 16.32 0.95 -3.06
C ASP A 136 15.74 0.04 -1.99
N ILE A 137 14.58 0.41 -1.44
CA ILE A 137 13.89 -0.31 -0.39
C ILE A 137 12.39 -0.35 -0.73
N ILE A 138 11.78 -1.53 -0.67
CA ILE A 138 10.34 -1.72 -0.74
C ILE A 138 9.85 -2.12 0.64
N VAL A 139 8.84 -1.43 1.14
CA VAL A 139 8.21 -1.67 2.45
C VAL A 139 6.79 -2.12 2.20
N THR A 140 6.47 -3.32 2.68
CA THR A 140 5.17 -3.93 2.41
C THR A 140 4.68 -4.81 3.56
N SER A 141 3.43 -5.24 3.46
CA SER A 141 2.81 -6.27 4.28
C SER A 141 2.11 -7.29 3.39
N ALA A 142 1.62 -8.38 3.98
CA ALA A 142 0.78 -9.34 3.29
C ALA A 142 -0.57 -9.53 3.98
N GLY A 143 -1.59 -9.83 3.19
CA GLY A 143 -2.88 -10.36 3.64
C GLY A 143 -2.90 -11.88 3.48
N GLU A 144 -3.63 -12.58 4.35
CA GLU A 144 -3.95 -13.99 4.14
C GLU A 144 -5.24 -14.05 3.31
N TRP A 145 -5.26 -14.84 2.23
CA TRP A 145 -6.35 -14.80 1.25
C TRP A 145 -7.69 -15.33 1.81
N SER A 146 -7.60 -16.30 2.71
CA SER A 146 -8.75 -16.88 3.42
C SER A 146 -9.32 -15.97 4.52
N ASP A 147 -8.62 -14.91 4.91
CA ASP A 147 -9.13 -13.93 5.89
C ASP A 147 -10.19 -13.05 5.21
N GLU A 148 -11.37 -12.97 5.84
CA GLU A 148 -12.46 -12.10 5.39
C GLU A 148 -12.07 -10.61 5.37
N HIS A 149 -11.01 -10.24 6.11
CA HIS A 149 -10.43 -8.90 6.14
C HIS A 149 -9.33 -8.66 5.11
N ASN A 150 -9.07 -9.61 4.21
CA ASN A 150 -8.17 -9.42 3.08
C ASN A 150 -8.70 -8.29 2.19
N THR A 151 -7.99 -7.17 2.15
CA THR A 151 -8.50 -5.96 1.51
C THR A 151 -8.56 -6.06 -0.02
N LEU A 152 -7.64 -6.81 -0.64
CA LEU A 152 -7.71 -7.07 -2.08
C LEU A 152 -8.98 -7.87 -2.41
N ARG A 153 -9.20 -8.97 -1.69
CA ARG A 153 -10.38 -9.83 -1.88
C ARG A 153 -11.70 -9.11 -1.60
N GLN A 154 -11.75 -8.30 -0.53
CA GLN A 154 -12.90 -7.46 -0.22
C GLN A 154 -13.22 -6.51 -1.38
N TYR A 155 -12.19 -5.88 -1.96
CA TYR A 155 -12.40 -4.96 -3.07
C TYR A 155 -12.87 -5.67 -4.34
N MET A 156 -12.28 -6.82 -4.68
CA MET A 156 -12.76 -7.64 -5.81
C MET A 156 -14.22 -8.05 -5.64
N THR A 157 -14.63 -8.37 -4.41
CA THR A 157 -16.03 -8.68 -4.09
C THR A 157 -16.94 -7.46 -4.28
N LEU A 158 -16.53 -6.28 -3.82
CA LEU A 158 -17.29 -5.03 -4.00
C LEU A 158 -17.41 -4.63 -5.48
N SER A 159 -16.39 -4.94 -6.29
CA SER A 159 -16.39 -4.71 -7.73
C SER A 159 -17.16 -5.76 -8.53
N ARG A 160 -17.82 -6.74 -7.87
CA ARG A 160 -18.53 -7.86 -8.52
C ARG A 160 -17.64 -8.64 -9.49
N ALA A 161 -16.43 -8.95 -9.02
CA ALA A 161 -15.45 -9.73 -9.74
C ALA A 161 -15.41 -11.18 -9.22
N GLU A 162 -16.58 -11.81 -9.04
CA GLU A 162 -16.69 -13.18 -8.51
C GLU A 162 -15.96 -14.21 -9.38
N ASP A 163 -16.02 -14.06 -10.70
CA ASP A 163 -15.29 -14.92 -11.64
C ASP A 163 -13.77 -14.78 -11.48
N ASP A 164 -13.27 -13.56 -11.25
CA ASP A 164 -11.84 -13.30 -11.00
C ASP A 164 -11.40 -13.95 -9.68
N ILE A 165 -12.22 -13.86 -8.62
CA ILE A 165 -11.94 -14.51 -7.33
C ILE A 165 -11.91 -16.04 -7.50
N ALA A 166 -12.89 -16.61 -8.20
CA ALA A 166 -12.94 -18.05 -8.46
C ALA A 166 -11.72 -18.53 -9.28
N ALA A 167 -11.27 -17.73 -10.25
CA ALA A 167 -10.08 -18.03 -11.03
C ALA A 167 -8.80 -18.00 -10.16
N LEU A 168 -8.69 -17.05 -9.21
CA LEU A 168 -7.59 -16.99 -8.25
C LEU A 168 -7.62 -18.14 -7.23
N ASP A 169 -8.81 -18.51 -6.75
CA ASP A 169 -9.02 -19.66 -5.86
C ASP A 169 -8.59 -20.96 -6.56
N ALA A 170 -8.98 -21.14 -7.83
CA ALA A 170 -8.59 -22.30 -8.64
C ALA A 170 -7.08 -22.41 -8.88
N ARG A 171 -6.31 -21.32 -8.69
CA ARG A 171 -4.84 -21.30 -8.74
C ARG A 171 -4.18 -21.41 -7.38
N ASN A 172 -4.93 -21.77 -6.33
CA ASN A 172 -4.42 -21.91 -4.96
C ASN A 172 -3.75 -20.63 -4.45
N THR A 173 -4.43 -19.49 -4.61
CA THR A 173 -4.01 -18.24 -3.96
C THR A 173 -4.09 -18.40 -2.44
N VAL A 174 -3.01 -18.07 -1.74
CA VAL A 174 -2.87 -18.23 -0.28
C VAL A 174 -2.77 -16.88 0.42
N ALA A 175 -2.20 -15.90 -0.24
CA ALA A 175 -1.96 -14.57 0.31
C ALA A 175 -2.02 -13.52 -0.79
N ASP A 176 -1.88 -12.26 -0.40
CA ASP A 176 -1.51 -11.17 -1.29
C ASP A 176 -0.33 -10.39 -0.71
N MET A 177 0.50 -9.83 -1.59
CA MET A 177 1.59 -8.92 -1.24
C MET A 177 1.58 -7.79 -2.25
N LEU A 178 1.77 -6.53 -1.82
CA LEU A 178 1.61 -5.37 -2.71
C LEU A 178 0.27 -5.39 -3.47
N TRP A 179 -0.80 -5.93 -2.85
CA TRP A 179 -2.11 -6.06 -3.48
C TRP A 179 -2.11 -6.94 -4.75
N GLN A 180 -1.17 -7.88 -4.83
CA GLN A 180 -1.09 -8.85 -5.91
C GLN A 180 -1.19 -10.27 -5.33
N PRO A 181 -1.96 -11.17 -5.97
CA PRO A 181 -2.14 -12.54 -5.51
C PRO A 181 -0.84 -13.34 -5.41
N LEU A 182 -0.70 -14.11 -4.34
CA LEU A 182 0.46 -14.93 -4.02
C LEU A 182 0.04 -16.36 -3.68
N GLY A 183 0.66 -17.33 -4.35
CA GLY A 183 0.52 -18.75 -4.07
C GLY A 183 1.69 -19.28 -3.24
N ASN A 184 1.72 -20.59 -3.00
CA ASN A 184 2.76 -21.21 -2.19
C ASN A 184 4.16 -21.17 -2.83
N THR A 185 4.24 -21.18 -4.16
CA THR A 185 5.52 -21.31 -4.89
C THR A 185 5.90 -20.08 -5.69
N GLY A 186 5.02 -19.08 -5.76
CA GLY A 186 5.20 -17.94 -6.64
C GLY A 186 4.02 -16.98 -6.61
N PRO A 187 4.18 -15.77 -7.21
CA PRO A 187 3.06 -14.93 -7.59
C PRO A 187 2.04 -15.69 -8.44
N VAL A 188 0.75 -15.45 -8.23
CA VAL A 188 -0.30 -16.06 -9.05
C VAL A 188 -0.61 -15.13 -10.22
N GLU A 189 -0.22 -15.55 -11.43
CA GLU A 189 -0.49 -14.84 -12.67
C GLU A 189 -1.70 -15.47 -13.38
N VAL A 190 -2.86 -14.86 -13.17
CA VAL A 190 -4.10 -15.20 -13.87
C VAL A 190 -4.60 -13.95 -14.56
N GLU A 191 -5.10 -14.10 -15.78
CA GLU A 191 -5.82 -13.03 -16.44
C GLU A 191 -7.17 -12.84 -15.75
N THR A 192 -7.31 -11.70 -15.08
CA THR A 192 -8.53 -11.27 -14.41
C THR A 192 -9.07 -10.03 -15.13
N GLY A 193 -10.39 -9.86 -15.15
CA GLY A 193 -11.02 -8.68 -15.74
C GLY A 193 -10.60 -7.39 -15.05
N THR A 194 -10.23 -7.47 -13.78
CA THR A 194 -9.73 -6.34 -12.99
C THR A 194 -8.46 -6.69 -12.21
N ARG A 195 -7.59 -5.71 -11.99
CA ARG A 195 -6.37 -5.88 -11.19
C ARG A 195 -5.99 -4.62 -10.44
N ALA A 196 -5.23 -4.81 -9.35
CA ALA A 196 -4.59 -3.73 -8.63
C ALA A 196 -3.61 -2.97 -9.54
N LEU A 197 -3.64 -1.64 -9.45
CA LEU A 197 -2.62 -0.81 -10.08
C LEU A 197 -1.44 -0.61 -9.12
N THR A 198 -0.30 -1.16 -9.52
CA THR A 198 0.93 -1.22 -8.72
C THR A 198 2.13 -0.83 -9.57
N LEU A 199 3.10 -0.10 -8.99
CA LEU A 199 4.31 0.33 -9.72
C LEU A 199 5.26 -0.82 -10.10
N LEU A 200 5.12 -1.99 -9.48
CA LEU A 200 5.98 -3.14 -9.70
C LEU A 200 5.15 -4.43 -9.64
N LYS A 201 5.43 -5.39 -10.53
CA LYS A 201 4.81 -6.72 -10.46
C LYS A 201 5.56 -7.60 -9.46
N LEU A 202 4.85 -8.50 -8.75
CA LEU A 202 5.51 -9.40 -7.81
C LEU A 202 6.60 -10.28 -8.46
N ARG A 203 6.38 -10.73 -9.70
CA ARG A 203 7.37 -11.52 -10.45
C ARG A 203 8.68 -10.77 -10.74
N GLU A 204 8.68 -9.44 -10.66
CA GLU A 204 9.86 -8.62 -10.91
C GLU A 204 10.72 -8.50 -9.63
N ILE A 205 10.15 -8.71 -8.44
CA ILE A 205 10.84 -8.53 -7.16
C ILE A 205 12.11 -9.36 -7.03
N PRO A 206 12.16 -10.67 -7.36
CA PRO A 206 13.40 -11.44 -7.25
C PRO A 206 14.56 -10.82 -8.04
N GLN A 207 14.29 -10.30 -9.23
CA GLN A 207 15.28 -9.61 -10.04
C GLN A 207 15.74 -8.31 -9.39
N ARG A 208 14.81 -7.52 -8.83
CA ARG A 208 15.14 -6.29 -8.09
C ARG A 208 16.00 -6.59 -6.86
N ILE A 209 15.73 -7.68 -6.14
CA ILE A 209 16.55 -8.11 -5.00
C ILE A 209 17.98 -8.45 -5.44
N ARG A 210 18.16 -9.12 -6.59
CA ARG A 210 19.49 -9.38 -7.16
C ARG A 210 20.23 -8.11 -7.59
N GLU A 211 19.50 -7.11 -8.08
CA GLU A 211 20.01 -5.75 -8.36
C GLU A 211 20.34 -4.97 -7.09
N GLY A 212 20.02 -5.56 -5.93
CA GLY A 212 20.42 -5.10 -4.62
C GLY A 212 19.27 -4.56 -3.80
N VAL A 213 18.07 -4.34 -4.36
CA VAL A 213 16.89 -3.78 -3.67
C VAL A 213 16.54 -4.58 -2.41
N ARG A 214 16.25 -3.90 -1.30
CA ARG A 214 15.76 -4.55 -0.07
C ARG A 214 14.25 -4.58 -0.08
N VAL A 215 13.66 -5.65 0.42
CA VAL A 215 12.22 -5.78 0.60
C VAL A 215 11.94 -6.11 2.06
N LEU A 216 11.44 -5.12 2.79
CA LEU A 216 11.03 -5.21 4.18
C LEU A 216 9.55 -5.64 4.24
N MET A 217 9.33 -6.84 4.75
CA MET A 217 8.02 -7.40 5.05
C MET A 217 7.67 -7.20 6.52
N CYS A 218 6.57 -6.51 6.80
CA CYS A 218 6.02 -6.37 8.15
C CYS A 218 4.70 -7.13 8.27
N LEU A 219 4.75 -8.29 8.91
CA LEU A 219 3.66 -9.25 9.00
C LEU A 219 3.21 -9.45 10.45
N GLY A 220 2.27 -8.62 10.90
CA GLY A 220 1.60 -8.81 12.19
C GLY A 220 0.26 -9.54 12.05
N PRO A 221 -0.48 -9.68 13.18
CA PRO A 221 -1.81 -10.27 13.15
C PRO A 221 -2.78 -9.39 12.35
N CYS A 222 -3.92 -9.94 11.97
CA CYS A 222 -5.00 -9.16 11.38
C CYS A 222 -5.40 -8.00 12.30
N LEU A 223 -5.48 -6.78 11.76
CA LEU A 223 -5.78 -5.57 12.53
C LEU A 223 -7.25 -5.48 12.97
N LYS A 224 -8.11 -6.36 12.47
CA LYS A 224 -9.55 -6.41 12.80
C LYS A 224 -9.87 -7.60 13.71
N CYS A 225 -9.49 -8.81 13.32
CA CYS A 225 -9.83 -10.04 14.06
C CYS A 225 -8.67 -10.66 14.86
N HIS A 226 -7.48 -10.07 14.83
CA HIS A 226 -6.28 -10.53 15.54
C HIS A 226 -5.81 -11.96 15.22
N ARG A 227 -6.33 -12.58 14.16
CA ARG A 227 -5.86 -13.88 13.68
C ARG A 227 -4.41 -13.78 13.19
N SER A 228 -3.65 -14.85 13.40
CA SER A 228 -2.29 -15.00 12.86
C SER A 228 -2.33 -15.08 11.34
N LYS A 229 -1.30 -14.56 10.67
CA LYS A 229 -1.13 -14.67 9.21
C LYS A 229 -0.13 -15.77 8.85
N GLU A 230 -0.32 -16.94 9.44
CA GLU A 230 0.63 -18.05 9.33
C GLU A 230 0.70 -18.59 7.90
N ALA A 231 -0.44 -18.75 7.22
CA ALA A 231 -0.44 -19.28 5.86
C ALA A 231 0.23 -18.29 4.91
N ALA A 232 0.00 -16.99 5.10
CA ALA A 232 0.72 -15.95 4.37
C ALA A 232 2.24 -16.00 4.65
N LEU A 233 2.66 -16.19 5.90
CA LEU A 233 4.08 -16.34 6.23
C LEU A 233 4.71 -17.57 5.56
N ARG A 234 4.00 -18.71 5.56
CA ARG A 234 4.44 -19.93 4.88
C ARG A 234 4.59 -19.71 3.38
N ALA A 235 3.61 -19.07 2.74
CA ALA A 235 3.70 -18.73 1.33
C ALA A 235 4.92 -17.83 1.05
N LEU A 236 5.09 -16.73 1.79
CA LEU A 236 6.20 -15.78 1.59
C LEU A 236 7.59 -16.42 1.73
N LEU A 237 7.76 -17.32 2.71
CA LEU A 237 9.04 -18.00 2.95
C LEU A 237 9.24 -19.25 2.08
N GLY A 238 8.16 -19.80 1.52
CA GLY A 238 8.17 -20.99 0.66
C GLY A 238 8.34 -20.69 -0.85
N GLN A 239 8.54 -19.44 -1.22
CA GLN A 239 8.72 -19.04 -2.62
C GLN A 239 9.97 -19.70 -3.23
N THR A 240 9.89 -20.05 -4.52
CA THR A 240 11.03 -20.64 -5.26
C THR A 240 12.19 -19.66 -5.38
N GLU A 241 11.87 -18.38 -5.59
CA GLU A 241 12.81 -17.27 -5.52
C GLU A 241 12.40 -16.32 -4.38
N PRO A 242 13.35 -15.80 -3.58
CA PRO A 242 13.01 -14.87 -2.51
C PRO A 242 12.33 -13.61 -3.05
N ILE A 243 11.17 -13.27 -2.48
CA ILE A 243 10.46 -12.00 -2.72
C ILE A 243 10.53 -11.04 -1.53
N ILE A 244 11.18 -11.44 -0.44
CA ILE A 244 11.45 -10.60 0.74
C ILE A 244 12.92 -10.76 1.14
N THR A 245 13.53 -9.70 1.70
CA THR A 245 14.90 -9.75 2.23
C THR A 245 14.97 -9.59 3.73
N ASP A 246 13.97 -8.94 4.32
CA ASP A 246 13.90 -8.62 5.74
C ASP A 246 12.47 -8.86 6.23
N LEU A 247 12.32 -9.51 7.39
CA LEU A 247 11.02 -9.85 7.97
C LEU A 247 10.92 -9.31 9.40
N VAL A 248 9.80 -8.64 9.67
CA VAL A 248 9.34 -8.34 11.03
C VAL A 248 7.98 -8.98 11.19
N THR A 249 7.84 -9.86 12.18
CA THR A 249 6.56 -10.52 12.46
C THR A 249 6.29 -10.59 13.96
N ASP A 250 5.03 -10.78 14.33
CA ASP A 250 4.63 -10.95 15.72
C ASP A 250 4.96 -12.37 16.22
N SER A 251 5.04 -12.52 17.54
CA SER A 251 5.42 -13.78 18.15
C SER A 251 4.39 -14.90 17.97
N VAL A 252 3.11 -14.59 17.76
CA VAL A 252 2.06 -15.60 17.55
C VAL A 252 2.22 -16.19 16.16
N THR A 253 2.33 -15.35 15.13
CA THR A 253 2.56 -15.79 13.75
C THR A 253 3.87 -16.57 13.63
N ALA A 254 4.96 -16.08 14.23
CA ALA A 254 6.25 -16.78 14.24
C ALA A 254 6.18 -18.16 14.92
N ARG A 255 5.55 -18.26 16.09
CA ARG A 255 5.43 -19.54 16.80
C ARG A 255 4.62 -20.56 16.02
N ARG A 256 3.53 -20.14 15.39
CA ARG A 256 2.71 -21.06 14.58
C ARG A 256 3.46 -21.56 13.35
N TYR A 257 4.26 -20.69 12.72
CA TYR A 257 5.14 -21.08 11.62
C TYR A 257 6.19 -22.11 12.07
N LEU A 258 6.93 -21.80 13.14
CA LEU A 258 8.05 -22.63 13.65
C LEU A 258 7.61 -23.93 14.32
N TYR A 259 6.44 -23.97 14.92
CA TYR A 259 5.89 -25.13 15.63
C TYR A 259 4.51 -25.48 15.07
N PRO A 260 4.44 -26.10 13.87
CA PRO A 260 3.17 -26.53 13.29
C PRO A 260 2.43 -27.45 14.26
N LEU A 261 1.10 -27.35 14.28
CA LEU A 261 0.25 -28.11 15.21
C LEU A 261 0.46 -29.63 15.12
N GLU A 262 0.97 -30.15 14.00
CA GLU A 262 1.36 -31.55 13.80
C GLU A 262 2.46 -32.03 14.76
N HIS A 263 3.14 -31.13 15.46
CA HIS A 263 4.20 -31.44 16.44
C HIS A 263 3.86 -30.98 17.86
N ARG A 264 2.61 -30.60 18.14
CA ARG A 264 2.19 -30.41 19.54
C ARG A 264 1.94 -31.78 20.16
N PRO A 265 2.72 -32.20 21.18
CA PRO A 265 2.23 -33.26 22.06
C PRO A 265 0.86 -32.80 22.57
N ALA A 266 -0.14 -33.70 22.51
CA ALA A 266 -1.49 -33.43 22.95
C ALA A 266 -1.41 -32.70 24.30
N ALA A 267 -1.78 -31.42 24.32
CA ALA A 267 -1.78 -30.68 25.55
C ALA A 267 -2.76 -31.39 26.48
N VAL A 268 -2.26 -31.89 27.61
CA VAL A 268 -3.07 -32.37 28.71
C VAL A 268 -3.95 -31.19 29.11
N MET A 269 -5.22 -31.25 28.69
CA MET A 269 -6.22 -30.29 29.09
C MET A 269 -6.35 -30.41 30.62
N PRO A 270 -6.10 -29.33 31.39
CA PRO A 270 -6.42 -29.36 32.81
C PRO A 270 -7.93 -29.55 32.95
N ASP A 271 -8.29 -30.57 33.71
CA ASP A 271 -9.64 -30.95 34.08
C ASP A 271 -10.41 -29.72 34.60
N GLN A 272 -11.41 -29.25 33.85
CA GLN A 272 -12.29 -28.15 34.25
C GLN A 272 -13.49 -28.64 35.06
N THR A 273 -13.31 -29.63 35.93
CA THR A 273 -14.28 -29.98 36.96
C THR A 273 -14.04 -29.17 38.24
N ALA A 274 -14.24 -27.86 38.17
CA ALA A 274 -14.42 -27.03 39.36
C ALA A 274 -15.71 -26.22 39.22
N ALA A 275 -16.75 -26.74 39.87
CA ALA A 275 -18.06 -26.12 39.97
C ALA A 275 -17.99 -24.73 40.61
N ALA A 276 -18.64 -23.75 39.98
CA ALA A 276 -18.94 -22.45 40.61
C ALA A 276 -20.28 -22.54 41.36
N PRO A 277 -20.40 -21.97 42.57
CA PRO A 277 -21.66 -21.96 43.31
C PRO A 277 -22.62 -20.89 42.77
N ALA A 278 -23.90 -21.26 42.75
CA ALA A 278 -25.02 -20.40 42.41
C ALA A 278 -25.24 -19.30 43.47
N THR A 279 -25.50 -18.07 43.03
CA THR A 279 -26.15 -17.06 43.87
C THR A 279 -27.14 -16.20 43.07
N VAL A 280 -28.41 -16.54 43.28
CA VAL A 280 -29.63 -15.74 43.48
C VAL A 280 -29.74 -14.33 42.85
N ALA A 281 -30.87 -14.17 42.17
CA ALA A 281 -31.43 -12.96 41.58
C ALA A 281 -31.85 -11.86 42.59
N SER A 282 -31.88 -10.62 42.11
CA SER A 282 -32.99 -9.72 42.44
C SER A 282 -33.26 -8.76 41.27
N SER A 283 -34.53 -8.73 40.90
CA SER A 283 -35.20 -7.85 39.95
C SER A 283 -35.23 -6.39 40.43
N ILE A 284 -35.36 -5.45 39.50
CA ILE A 284 -36.30 -4.32 39.57
C ILE A 284 -36.55 -3.81 38.13
N LEU A 285 -37.83 -3.84 37.77
CA LEU A 285 -38.46 -3.23 36.61
C LEU A 285 -38.58 -1.72 36.79
N THR A 286 -38.47 -0.95 35.70
CA THR A 286 -39.48 0.08 35.36
C THR A 286 -39.29 0.62 33.93
N ARG A 287 -40.31 0.43 33.08
CA ARG A 287 -40.65 1.32 31.94
C ARG A 287 -41.72 2.32 32.42
N PRO A 288 -41.89 3.46 31.73
CA PRO A 288 -43.02 3.61 30.79
C PRO A 288 -42.54 4.29 29.46
N ALA A 289 -43.03 4.03 28.23
CA ALA A 289 -44.38 4.17 27.63
C ALA A 289 -44.94 5.61 27.75
N ALA A 290 -45.45 6.33 26.74
CA ALA A 290 -45.66 6.16 25.30
C ALA A 290 -46.18 7.49 24.69
N ALA A 291 -46.17 7.56 23.34
CA ALA A 291 -47.15 8.27 22.48
C ALA A 291 -47.04 9.82 22.44
N LEU A 292 -47.32 10.61 21.38
CA LEU A 292 -48.08 10.61 20.11
C LEU A 292 -47.39 11.66 19.19
N GLY A 293 -47.57 11.78 17.88
CA GLY A 293 -48.63 11.32 16.99
C GLY A 293 -48.31 11.65 15.53
N ALA A 294 -49.22 11.19 14.68
CA ALA A 294 -49.12 11.09 13.22
C ALA A 294 -49.76 12.28 12.47
N ALA A 295 -49.73 12.14 11.13
CA ALA A 295 -50.45 12.87 10.07
C ALA A 295 -49.68 14.04 9.42
N GLY A 296 -49.63 14.22 8.10
CA GLY A 296 -50.29 13.50 7.01
C GLY A 296 -49.82 14.07 5.65
N ALA A 297 -49.96 13.28 4.59
CA ALA A 297 -49.94 13.75 3.20
C ALA A 297 -51.33 14.31 2.81
N PRO A 298 -51.41 15.19 1.80
CA PRO A 298 -52.00 14.73 0.54
C PRO A 298 -51.44 15.36 -0.76
N ASP A 299 -51.78 14.68 -1.86
CA ASP A 299 -51.70 15.08 -3.28
C ASP A 299 -52.25 16.47 -3.63
N ARG A 300 -51.68 17.11 -4.68
CA ARG A 300 -52.33 17.31 -6.01
C ARG A 300 -51.54 18.24 -6.94
N ALA A 301 -51.87 18.09 -8.23
CA ALA A 301 -51.22 18.58 -9.43
C ALA A 301 -51.61 20.00 -9.94
N HIS A 302 -50.88 20.42 -10.99
CA HIS A 302 -51.20 21.31 -12.13
C HIS A 302 -50.82 22.81 -12.15
N GLY A 303 -50.14 23.16 -13.26
CA GLY A 303 -50.11 24.46 -13.96
C GLY A 303 -49.03 25.44 -13.50
N ALA A 304 -48.37 26.30 -14.31
CA ALA A 304 -48.28 26.57 -15.74
C ALA A 304 -47.25 27.74 -15.91
N THR A 305 -46.75 27.93 -17.14
CA THR A 305 -46.24 29.19 -17.77
C THR A 305 -44.93 29.88 -17.34
N SER A 306 -44.02 29.91 -18.34
CA SER A 306 -43.15 30.99 -18.88
C SER A 306 -42.63 32.13 -18.01
N ALA A 307 -41.32 32.41 -18.13
CA ALA A 307 -40.81 33.75 -18.42
C ALA A 307 -39.37 33.71 -18.97
N ASP A 308 -39.15 34.54 -19.99
CA ASP A 308 -37.92 34.81 -20.72
C ASP A 308 -36.76 35.33 -19.84
N ALA A 309 -35.53 34.97 -20.23
CA ALA A 309 -34.32 35.67 -19.81
C ALA A 309 -33.33 35.80 -21.00
N PRO A 310 -33.07 37.02 -21.51
CA PRO A 310 -31.98 37.33 -22.44
C PRO A 310 -30.68 37.73 -21.70
N PRO A 311 -29.54 37.91 -22.42
CA PRO A 311 -28.20 37.47 -22.00
C PRO A 311 -27.37 38.54 -21.25
N PRO A 312 -26.23 38.15 -20.64
CA PRO A 312 -25.29 39.11 -20.08
C PRO A 312 -24.46 39.82 -21.15
N GLN A 313 -24.27 41.11 -20.89
CA GLN A 313 -23.61 42.12 -21.70
C GLN A 313 -22.08 41.95 -21.76
N ALA A 314 -21.53 42.42 -22.88
CA ALA A 314 -20.10 42.57 -23.12
C ALA A 314 -19.57 43.92 -22.61
N SER A 315 -18.43 43.89 -21.94
CA SER A 315 -17.42 44.97 -21.86
C SER A 315 -16.11 44.27 -21.49
N GLY A 316 -15.00 44.33 -22.21
CA GLY A 316 -14.47 45.44 -22.99
C GLY A 316 -13.30 46.06 -22.23
N ALA A 317 -12.12 45.44 -22.30
CA ALA A 317 -10.83 46.08 -22.00
C ALA A 317 -9.68 45.29 -22.65
N GLN A 318 -9.09 45.86 -23.71
CA GLN A 318 -7.82 45.43 -24.30
C GLN A 318 -6.65 45.82 -23.39
N PRO A 319 -5.51 45.12 -23.52
CA PRO A 319 -4.24 45.82 -23.70
C PRO A 319 -3.48 45.40 -24.96
N ALA A 320 -2.63 46.32 -25.40
CA ALA A 320 -1.83 46.37 -26.62
C ALA A 320 -0.68 45.33 -26.66
N PRO A 321 -0.04 45.11 -27.84
CA PRO A 321 0.81 43.96 -28.10
C PRO A 321 2.27 44.22 -27.71
N GLY A 322 2.85 43.30 -26.93
CA GLY A 322 4.26 43.29 -26.57
C GLY A 322 4.90 41.94 -26.86
N GLU A 323 5.74 41.93 -27.89
CA GLU A 323 6.94 41.08 -28.09
C GLU A 323 6.89 39.59 -27.72
N THR A 324 6.69 38.77 -28.75
CA THR A 324 6.96 37.32 -28.75
C THR A 324 8.45 37.03 -28.86
N VAL A 325 9.12 36.78 -27.72
CA VAL A 325 10.45 36.16 -27.70
C VAL A 325 10.30 34.64 -27.65
N SER A 326 10.54 34.00 -28.80
CA SER A 326 10.67 32.54 -28.90
C SER A 326 12.05 32.08 -28.38
N PRO A 327 12.14 31.08 -27.48
CA PRO A 327 13.43 30.47 -27.16
C PRO A 327 13.85 29.50 -28.27
N LYS A 328 14.94 29.84 -28.96
CA LYS A 328 15.66 28.94 -29.89
C LYS A 328 16.11 27.67 -29.15
N LYS A 329 15.50 26.53 -29.50
CA LYS A 329 16.03 25.19 -29.18
C LYS A 329 17.40 25.03 -29.84
N LYS A 330 18.46 24.86 -29.04
CA LYS A 330 19.77 24.39 -29.50
C LYS A 330 19.68 22.91 -29.90
N PRO A 331 20.20 22.49 -31.06
CA PRO A 331 20.32 21.08 -31.39
C PRO A 331 21.40 20.41 -30.52
N ARG A 332 21.05 19.29 -29.88
CA ARG A 332 21.98 18.39 -29.19
C ARG A 332 22.96 17.81 -30.22
N GLN A 333 24.25 18.03 -30.02
CA GLN A 333 25.31 17.34 -30.75
C GLN A 333 25.38 15.87 -30.31
N ALA A 334 25.44 14.97 -31.29
CA ALA A 334 25.67 13.54 -31.06
C ALA A 334 27.11 13.29 -30.57
N PRO A 335 27.35 12.27 -29.73
CA PRO A 335 28.69 11.94 -29.25
C PRO A 335 29.56 11.37 -30.38
N PRO A 336 30.89 11.63 -30.38
CA PRO A 336 31.78 11.14 -31.42
C PRO A 336 31.95 9.62 -31.35
N ARG A 337 31.78 8.96 -32.50
CA ARG A 337 32.12 7.56 -32.74
C ARG A 337 33.61 7.34 -32.48
N ARG A 338 33.95 6.49 -31.50
CA ARG A 338 35.30 5.94 -31.35
C ARG A 338 35.63 5.05 -32.55
N SER A 339 36.59 5.49 -33.36
CA SER A 339 37.24 4.68 -34.37
C SER A 339 38.14 3.63 -33.70
N ARG A 340 37.81 2.35 -33.90
CA ARG A 340 38.75 1.24 -33.70
C ARG A 340 39.78 1.31 -34.81
N LYS A 341 41.00 1.76 -34.50
CA LYS A 341 42.19 1.38 -35.28
C LYS A 341 42.69 0.05 -34.75
N GLY A 342 42.75 -0.95 -35.64
CA GLY A 342 43.53 -2.15 -35.43
C GLY A 342 45.02 -1.83 -35.46
N GLY A 343 45.78 -2.61 -34.70
CA GLY A 343 47.21 -2.78 -34.84
C GLY A 343 47.50 -4.26 -34.71
N GLY A 344 47.90 -4.87 -35.83
CA GLY A 344 48.52 -6.19 -35.82
C GLY A 344 49.97 -6.09 -35.35
N GLY A 345 50.43 -7.18 -34.76
CA GLY A 345 51.78 -7.49 -34.31
C GLY A 345 51.75 -8.92 -33.81
#